data_AF-A0A7W1MDV9-F1
#
_entry.id   AF-A0A7W1MDV9-F1
#
_cell.length_a   1.000
_cell.length_b   1.000
_cell.length_c   1.000
_cell.angle_alpha   90.00
_cell.angle_beta   90.00
_cell.angle_gamma   90.00
#
_symmetry.space_group_name_H-M   'P 1'
#
loop_
_entity.id
_entity.type
_entity.pdbx_description
1 polymer ?
#
loop_
_entity_poly.entity_id
_entity_poly.type
_entity_poly.pdbx_seq_one_letter_code
_entity_poly.pdbx_strand_id
1 'polypeptide(L)'
;MKRKWFQTLIFSTLITFSSILPAVIIETAHFAELVDYATPDSLVLLDIDDTLLVPLQTLGTDVWFCHLVKQYAASGVDPREALEMALMDWKGVRYLTKVSMVEEGSDRIVKELQQQNIPVMGLTTQSLALSTITTRQLNSLNIDLTRTAPSSEEFHFLNGQGVLYRKGLLSTSGTAKGPALLKYLDMIGCKPQHIVFINDKATHLRDVESAVEARGIQFTGLRYSFSDTRVMAFDPEIADIQWKYSSMGHILSDEEARKKVSQIN
;
A
#
# COMPACT_ATOMS: atom_id res chain seq x y z
N MET A 1 31.63 -60.29 -42.39
CA MET A 1 30.41 -59.46 -42.23
C MET A 1 30.28 -58.99 -40.77
N LYS A 2 30.67 -57.75 -40.45
CA LYS A 2 30.52 -57.16 -39.10
C LYS A 2 29.35 -56.18 -39.13
N ARG A 3 28.25 -56.50 -38.43
CA ARG A 3 27.06 -55.65 -38.33
C ARG A 3 27.27 -54.69 -37.16
N LYS A 4 27.45 -53.40 -37.44
CA LYS A 4 27.51 -52.32 -36.43
C LYS A 4 26.08 -52.02 -35.97
N TRP A 5 25.85 -52.13 -34.66
CA TRP A 5 24.62 -51.66 -34.02
C TRP A 5 24.77 -50.17 -33.71
N PHE A 6 23.93 -49.34 -34.33
CA PHE A 6 23.78 -47.93 -33.96
C PHE A 6 22.67 -47.85 -32.90
N GLN A 7 23.03 -47.47 -31.67
CA GLN A 7 22.05 -47.05 -30.67
C GLN A 7 21.85 -45.55 -30.84
N THR A 8 20.69 -45.15 -31.35
CA THR A 8 20.30 -43.74 -31.42
C THR A 8 19.78 -43.33 -30.04
N LEU A 9 20.55 -42.50 -29.34
CA LEU A 9 20.14 -41.86 -28.10
C LEU A 9 19.11 -40.77 -28.44
N ILE A 10 17.85 -40.96 -28.06
CA ILE A 10 16.80 -39.94 -28.20
C ILE A 10 16.84 -39.07 -26.94
N PHE A 11 17.38 -37.85 -27.05
CA PHE A 11 17.21 -36.81 -26.04
C PHE A 11 15.79 -36.25 -26.18
N SER A 12 14.88 -36.59 -25.25
CA SER A 12 13.60 -35.89 -25.15
C SER A 12 13.81 -34.58 -24.39
N THR A 13 13.87 -33.46 -25.11
CA THR A 13 13.76 -32.12 -24.53
C THR A 13 12.32 -31.94 -24.04
N LEU A 14 12.09 -32.07 -22.74
CA LEU A 14 10.84 -31.64 -22.11
C LEU A 14 10.77 -30.11 -22.19
N ILE A 15 9.98 -29.61 -23.13
CA ILE A 15 9.64 -28.19 -23.23
C ILE A 15 8.55 -27.94 -22.18
N THR A 16 8.93 -27.48 -21.00
CA THR A 16 7.97 -26.95 -20.03
C THR A 16 7.48 -25.61 -20.55
N PHE A 17 6.28 -25.59 -21.13
CA PHE A 17 5.54 -24.35 -21.38
C PHE A 17 5.16 -23.76 -20.01
N SER A 18 5.99 -22.86 -19.50
CA SER A 18 5.57 -21.95 -18.44
C SER A 18 4.53 -21.03 -19.05
N SER A 19 3.26 -21.24 -18.73
CA SER A 19 2.20 -20.30 -19.10
C SER A 19 2.45 -19.05 -18.27
N ILE A 20 2.99 -18.01 -18.93
CA ILE A 20 3.03 -16.68 -18.36
C ILE A 20 1.56 -16.24 -18.33
N LEU A 21 0.91 -16.39 -17.18
CA LEU A 21 -0.39 -15.76 -16.98
C LEU A 21 -0.18 -14.25 -17.20
N PRO A 22 -1.01 -13.60 -18.04
CA PRO A 22 -0.89 -12.16 -18.25
C PRO A 22 -1.06 -11.44 -16.90
N ALA A 23 -0.46 -10.27 -16.77
CA ALA A 23 -0.76 -9.42 -15.62
C ALA A 23 -2.27 -9.10 -15.61
N VAL A 24 -2.90 -9.25 -14.45
CA VAL A 24 -4.34 -9.00 -14.29
C VAL A 24 -4.56 -8.12 -13.08
N ILE A 25 -5.34 -7.05 -13.26
CA ILE A 25 -5.94 -6.27 -12.18
C ILE A 25 -7.39 -6.74 -12.01
N ILE A 26 -7.71 -7.25 -10.83
CA ILE A 26 -8.99 -7.84 -10.47
C ILE A 26 -9.63 -6.96 -9.39
N GLU A 27 -10.90 -6.63 -9.55
CA GLU A 27 -11.66 -5.95 -8.50
C GLU A 27 -11.97 -6.95 -7.37
N THR A 28 -11.72 -6.55 -6.13
CA THR A 28 -12.05 -7.35 -4.95
C THR A 28 -12.78 -6.49 -3.93
N ALA A 29 -13.80 -7.07 -3.31
CA ALA A 29 -14.56 -6.41 -2.23
C ALA A 29 -13.97 -6.74 -0.85
N HIS A 30 -13.21 -7.83 -0.73
CA HIS A 30 -12.78 -8.38 0.55
C HIS A 30 -11.27 -8.64 0.59
N PHE A 31 -10.63 -8.20 1.66
CA PHE A 31 -9.19 -8.36 1.85
C PHE A 31 -8.78 -9.85 1.90
N ALA A 32 -9.68 -10.73 2.35
CA ALA A 32 -9.45 -12.16 2.44
C ALA A 32 -9.21 -12.85 1.09
N GLU A 33 -9.74 -12.30 -0.01
CA GLU A 33 -9.54 -12.84 -1.36
C GLU A 33 -8.07 -12.80 -1.79
N LEU A 34 -7.23 -12.00 -1.10
CA LEU A 34 -5.78 -11.99 -1.29
C LEU A 34 -5.14 -13.39 -1.21
N VAL A 35 -5.67 -14.27 -0.35
CA VAL A 35 -5.12 -15.62 -0.13
C VAL A 35 -5.28 -16.49 -1.38
N ASP A 36 -6.34 -16.29 -2.16
CA ASP A 36 -6.64 -17.11 -3.35
C ASP A 36 -5.62 -16.90 -4.48
N TYR A 37 -4.88 -15.79 -4.44
CA TYR A 37 -3.90 -15.41 -5.45
C TYR A 37 -2.46 -15.57 -4.98
N ALA A 38 -2.19 -15.73 -3.68
CA ALA A 38 -0.83 -15.87 -3.16
C ALA A 38 -0.34 -17.31 -3.28
N THR A 39 0.83 -17.50 -3.88
CA THR A 39 1.54 -18.76 -3.99
C THR A 39 2.82 -18.75 -3.14
N PRO A 40 3.45 -19.90 -2.85
CA PRO A 40 4.67 -19.95 -2.06
C PRO A 40 5.87 -19.15 -2.63
N ASP A 41 5.85 -18.84 -3.92
CA ASP A 41 6.86 -18.03 -4.63
C ASP A 41 6.44 -16.57 -4.85
N SER A 42 5.27 -16.15 -4.32
CA SER A 42 4.82 -14.76 -4.36
C SER A 42 5.57 -13.87 -3.37
N LEU A 43 5.76 -12.61 -3.76
CA LEU A 43 5.91 -11.49 -2.83
C LEU A 43 4.55 -10.78 -2.72
N VAL A 44 3.98 -10.76 -1.52
CA VAL A 44 2.74 -10.04 -1.24
C VAL A 44 3.05 -8.61 -0.82
N LEU A 45 2.48 -7.66 -1.57
CA LEU A 45 2.54 -6.24 -1.31
C LEU A 45 1.20 -5.78 -0.75
N LEU A 46 1.24 -5.00 0.33
CA LEU A 46 0.07 -4.44 0.97
C LEU A 46 0.13 -2.92 0.91
N ASP A 47 -0.89 -2.28 0.36
CA ASP A 47 -1.11 -0.86 0.65
C ASP A 47 -1.47 -0.65 2.13
N ILE A 48 -1.40 0.59 2.60
CA ILE A 48 -1.60 0.94 4.00
C ILE A 48 -2.90 1.71 4.19
N ASP A 49 -3.01 2.90 3.58
CA ASP A 49 -4.14 3.79 3.81
C ASP A 49 -5.34 3.31 2.99
N ASP A 50 -6.53 3.30 3.60
CA ASP A 50 -7.76 2.82 2.95
C ASP A 50 -7.69 1.34 2.47
N THR A 51 -6.62 0.62 2.80
CA THR A 51 -6.43 -0.82 2.55
C THR A 51 -6.25 -1.64 3.85
N LEU A 52 -5.24 -1.33 4.67
CA LEU A 52 -5.03 -2.02 5.96
C LEU A 52 -5.62 -1.25 7.14
N LEU A 53 -5.41 0.07 7.14
CA LEU A 53 -5.84 0.94 8.21
C LEU A 53 -6.51 2.22 7.69
N VAL A 54 -7.32 2.81 8.54
CA VAL A 54 -7.99 4.08 8.29
C VAL A 54 -8.05 4.89 9.58
N PRO A 55 -7.88 6.22 9.53
CA PRO A 55 -8.23 7.11 10.65
C PRO A 55 -9.63 6.84 11.21
N LEU A 56 -9.81 6.98 12.53
CA LEU A 56 -11.13 6.83 13.18
C LEU A 56 -12.13 7.94 12.83
N GLN A 57 -11.63 9.03 12.25
CA GLN A 57 -12.38 10.21 11.88
C GLN A 57 -11.95 10.65 10.48
N THR A 58 -12.76 11.46 9.81
CA THR A 58 -12.48 11.98 8.48
C THR A 58 -11.17 12.79 8.43
N LEU A 59 -10.87 13.56 9.48
CA LEU A 59 -9.59 14.28 9.62
C LEU A 59 -8.40 13.30 9.68
N GLY A 60 -7.48 13.42 8.72
CA GLY A 60 -6.30 12.56 8.56
C GLY A 60 -6.42 11.55 7.42
N THR A 61 -7.59 11.41 6.79
CA THR A 61 -7.78 10.52 5.62
C THR A 61 -7.10 11.07 4.36
N ASP A 62 -6.92 10.23 3.35
CA ASP A 62 -6.39 10.66 2.04
C ASP A 62 -7.37 11.59 1.31
N VAL A 63 -8.68 11.31 1.39
CA VAL A 63 -9.71 12.18 0.81
C VAL A 63 -9.73 13.57 1.46
N TRP A 64 -9.49 13.66 2.77
CA TRP A 64 -9.30 14.96 3.44
C TRP A 64 -8.03 15.68 2.95
N PHE A 65 -6.92 14.96 2.76
CA PHE A 65 -5.71 15.56 2.17
C PHE A 65 -5.97 16.15 0.79
N CYS A 66 -6.67 15.42 -0.09
CA CYS A 66 -7.06 15.93 -1.41
C CYS A 66 -7.94 17.18 -1.32
N HIS A 67 -8.86 17.23 -0.35
CA HIS A 67 -9.67 18.42 -0.07
C HIS A 67 -8.82 19.60 0.39
N LEU A 68 -7.87 19.38 1.31
CA LEU A 68 -6.98 20.41 1.83
C LEU A 68 -6.08 21.01 0.73
N VAL A 69 -5.54 20.17 -0.17
CA VAL A 69 -4.78 20.64 -1.35
C VAL A 69 -5.64 21.58 -2.21
N LYS A 70 -6.91 21.23 -2.46
CA LYS A 70 -7.83 22.07 -3.24
C LYS A 70 -8.16 23.37 -2.53
N GLN A 71 -8.36 23.35 -1.21
CA GLN A 71 -8.60 24.55 -0.41
C GLN A 71 -7.41 25.51 -0.46
N TYR A 72 -6.19 25.01 -0.28
CA TYR A 72 -5.00 25.85 -0.41
C TYR A 72 -4.83 26.37 -1.84
N ALA A 73 -4.98 25.54 -2.86
CA ALA A 73 -4.90 26.02 -4.25
C ALA A 73 -5.95 27.13 -4.54
N ALA A 74 -7.14 27.04 -3.94
CA ALA A 74 -8.20 28.04 -4.09
C ALA A 74 -7.92 29.37 -3.34
N SER A 75 -6.96 29.41 -2.41
CA SER A 75 -6.59 30.64 -1.69
C SER A 75 -5.59 31.52 -2.47
N GLY A 76 -5.20 31.10 -3.68
CA GLY A 76 -4.32 31.87 -4.57
C GLY A 76 -2.83 31.62 -4.37
N VAL A 77 -2.44 30.65 -3.53
CA VAL A 77 -1.04 30.19 -3.43
C VAL A 77 -0.65 29.32 -4.64
N ASP A 78 0.65 29.22 -4.90
CA ASP A 78 1.18 28.37 -5.97
C ASP A 78 0.80 26.88 -5.74
N PRO A 79 0.46 26.10 -6.80
CA PRO A 79 0.06 24.70 -6.62
C PRO A 79 1.08 23.81 -5.90
N ARG A 80 2.39 24.07 -6.05
CA ARG A 80 3.42 23.33 -5.31
C ARG A 80 3.40 23.74 -3.84
N GLU A 81 3.27 25.03 -3.55
CA GLU A 81 3.15 25.53 -2.19
C GLU A 81 1.89 24.98 -1.50
N ALA A 82 0.74 24.95 -2.19
CA ALA A 82 -0.50 24.35 -1.69
C ALA A 82 -0.32 22.87 -1.31
N LEU A 83 0.39 22.12 -2.15
CA LEU A 83 0.72 20.72 -1.88
C LEU A 83 1.64 20.58 -0.66
N GLU A 84 2.67 21.42 -0.54
CA GLU A 84 3.60 21.41 0.58
C GLU A 84 2.90 21.75 1.90
N MET A 85 2.06 22.78 1.92
CA MET A 85 1.24 23.14 3.08
C MET A 85 0.31 21.99 3.49
N ALA A 86 -0.44 21.43 2.56
CA ALA A 86 -1.32 20.29 2.82
C ALA A 86 -0.54 19.09 3.36
N LEU A 87 0.66 18.81 2.82
CA LEU A 87 1.51 17.73 3.30
C LEU A 87 2.00 17.96 4.74
N MET A 88 2.32 19.19 5.12
CA MET A 88 2.73 19.52 6.49
C MET A 88 1.60 19.30 7.48
N ASP A 89 0.42 19.82 7.18
CA ASP A 89 -0.76 19.67 8.03
C ASP A 89 -1.21 18.22 8.13
N TRP A 90 -1.25 17.52 7.00
CA TRP A 90 -1.59 16.11 6.95
C TRP A 90 -0.65 15.29 7.82
N LYS A 91 0.66 15.48 7.69
CA LYS A 91 1.63 14.79 8.57
C LYS A 91 1.39 15.11 10.05
N GLY A 92 1.18 16.38 10.39
CA GLY A 92 0.91 16.81 11.76
C GLY A 92 -0.29 16.10 12.38
N VAL A 93 -1.41 16.05 11.65
CA VAL A 93 -2.61 15.33 12.07
C VAL A 93 -2.35 13.83 12.19
N ARG A 94 -1.64 13.23 11.23
CA ARG A 94 -1.36 11.78 11.20
C ARG A 94 -0.56 11.31 12.40
N TYR A 95 0.30 12.14 12.99
CA TYR A 95 1.01 11.79 14.23
C TYR A 95 0.10 11.65 15.46
N LEU A 96 -1.05 12.33 15.45
CA LEU A 96 -2.01 12.36 16.55
C LEU A 96 -3.21 11.42 16.32
N THR A 97 -3.36 10.93 15.09
CA THR A 97 -4.52 10.17 14.64
C THR A 97 -4.49 8.74 15.17
N LYS A 98 -5.59 8.34 15.80
CA LYS A 98 -5.90 6.93 16.05
C LYS A 98 -6.48 6.29 14.79
N VAL A 99 -6.25 5.00 14.63
CA VAL A 99 -6.69 4.25 13.45
C VAL A 99 -7.50 3.02 13.84
N SER A 100 -8.32 2.54 12.92
CA SER A 100 -8.91 1.20 12.93
C SER A 100 -8.43 0.42 11.71
N MET A 101 -8.68 -0.89 11.73
CA MET A 101 -8.58 -1.70 10.53
C MET A 101 -9.64 -1.25 9.52
N VAL A 102 -9.33 -1.34 8.22
CA VAL A 102 -10.33 -1.04 7.17
C VAL A 102 -11.43 -2.10 7.15
N GLU A 103 -11.04 -3.37 7.15
CA GLU A 103 -11.93 -4.52 7.22
C GLU A 103 -11.51 -5.42 8.39
N GLU A 104 -12.47 -5.82 9.23
CA GLU A 104 -12.17 -6.64 10.39
C GLU A 104 -11.62 -8.01 9.98
N GLY A 105 -10.48 -8.39 10.56
CA GLY A 105 -9.84 -9.68 10.32
C GLY A 105 -8.72 -9.67 9.29
N SER A 106 -8.41 -8.54 8.65
CA SER A 106 -7.24 -8.42 7.77
C SER A 106 -5.93 -8.78 8.48
N ASP A 107 -5.81 -8.58 9.80
CA ASP A 107 -4.64 -9.04 10.57
C ASP A 107 -4.48 -10.57 10.57
N ARG A 108 -5.59 -11.32 10.60
CA ARG A 108 -5.57 -12.78 10.53
C ARG A 108 -5.13 -13.25 9.15
N ILE A 109 -5.58 -12.58 8.09
CA ILE A 109 -5.16 -12.86 6.71
C ILE A 109 -3.66 -12.61 6.53
N VAL A 110 -3.14 -11.49 7.05
CA VAL A 110 -1.69 -11.22 7.04
C VAL A 110 -0.92 -12.32 7.80
N LYS A 111 -1.40 -12.72 8.98
CA LYS A 111 -0.77 -13.80 9.77
C LYS A 111 -0.82 -15.15 9.06
N GLU A 112 -1.91 -15.45 8.35
CA GLU A 112 -2.07 -16.69 7.58
C GLU A 112 -1.04 -16.77 6.45
N LEU A 113 -0.91 -15.72 5.63
CA LEU A 113 0.12 -15.63 4.59
C LEU A 113 1.53 -15.82 5.18
N GLN A 114 1.81 -15.16 6.31
CA GLN A 114 3.08 -15.29 7.00
C GLN A 114 3.33 -16.70 7.55
N GLN A 115 2.31 -17.39 8.05
CA GLN A 115 2.41 -18.78 8.53
C GLN A 115 2.73 -19.77 7.40
N GLN A 116 2.34 -19.43 6.17
CA GLN A 116 2.71 -20.17 4.96
C GLN A 116 4.14 -19.83 4.47
N ASN A 117 4.88 -19.00 5.22
CA ASN A 117 6.20 -18.45 4.86
C ASN A 117 6.21 -17.61 3.57
N ILE A 118 5.05 -17.07 3.17
CA ILE A 118 4.95 -16.16 2.04
C ILE A 118 5.53 -14.80 2.47
N PRO A 119 6.48 -14.22 1.71
CA PRO A 119 6.97 -12.88 1.97
C PRO A 119 5.86 -11.82 1.89
N VAL A 120 5.72 -11.03 2.95
CA VAL A 120 4.74 -9.94 3.03
C VAL A 120 5.44 -8.63 3.37
N MET A 121 5.13 -7.56 2.65
CA MET A 121 5.59 -6.21 2.99
C MET A 121 4.56 -5.13 2.64
N GLY A 122 4.62 -4.02 3.37
CA GLY A 122 3.86 -2.82 3.10
C GLY A 122 4.54 -1.95 2.04
N LEU A 123 3.73 -1.32 1.18
CA LEU A 123 4.18 -0.42 0.13
C LEU A 123 3.26 0.80 0.06
N THR A 124 3.78 1.97 0.46
CA THR A 124 2.97 3.19 0.61
C THR A 124 3.64 4.41 -0.03
N THR A 125 2.82 5.35 -0.50
CA THR A 125 3.28 6.68 -0.92
C THR A 125 3.43 7.66 0.24
N GLN A 126 3.15 7.25 1.47
CA GLN A 126 3.39 8.07 2.65
C GLN A 126 4.83 8.57 2.72
N SER A 127 5.00 9.73 3.35
CA SER A 127 6.31 10.30 3.65
C SER A 127 7.09 9.40 4.60
N LEU A 128 8.41 9.31 4.40
CA LEU A 128 9.34 8.64 5.31
C LEU A 128 9.21 9.09 6.78
N ALA A 129 8.77 10.32 7.03
CA ALA A 129 8.51 10.83 8.39
C ALA A 129 7.43 10.00 9.12
N LEU A 130 6.45 9.48 8.39
CA LEU A 130 5.35 8.71 8.95
C LEU A 130 5.71 7.22 9.19
N SER A 131 6.78 6.70 8.59
CA SER A 131 7.13 5.27 8.65
C SER A 131 7.11 4.69 10.08
N THR A 132 7.66 5.42 11.06
CA THR A 132 7.70 4.96 12.46
C THR A 132 6.32 4.97 13.12
N ILE A 133 5.50 6.00 12.89
CA ILE A 133 4.15 6.07 13.47
C ILE A 133 3.21 5.06 12.79
N THR A 134 3.31 4.90 11.47
CA THR A 134 2.56 3.91 10.70
C THR A 134 2.87 2.49 11.16
N THR A 135 4.15 2.16 11.40
CA THR A 135 4.54 0.86 11.97
C THR A 135 3.90 0.63 13.35
N ARG A 136 3.88 1.65 14.21
CA ARG A 136 3.23 1.56 15.54
C ARG A 136 1.72 1.38 15.42
N GLN A 137 1.09 2.08 14.48
CA GLN A 137 -0.34 1.97 14.19
C GLN A 137 -0.70 0.56 13.70
N LEU A 138 0.04 0.01 12.74
CA LEU A 138 -0.13 -1.38 12.28
C LEU A 138 0.01 -2.38 13.44
N ASN A 139 1.05 -2.24 14.27
CA ASN A 139 1.25 -3.09 15.44
C ASN A 139 0.08 -2.98 16.44
N SER A 140 -0.51 -1.79 16.62
CA SER A 140 -1.69 -1.60 17.49
C SER A 140 -2.94 -2.32 16.96
N LEU A 141 -2.97 -2.64 15.66
CA LEU A 141 -4.00 -3.43 14.99
C LEU A 141 -3.60 -4.91 14.82
N ASN A 142 -2.56 -5.36 15.53
CA ASN A 142 -1.99 -6.71 15.47
C ASN A 142 -1.43 -7.12 14.10
N ILE A 143 -1.03 -6.15 13.27
CA ILE A 143 -0.36 -6.37 11.99
C ILE A 143 1.13 -6.10 12.17
N ASP A 144 1.94 -7.16 12.14
CA ASP A 144 3.41 -7.08 12.19
C ASP A 144 3.99 -7.50 10.84
N LEU A 145 4.49 -6.53 10.08
CA LEU A 145 5.07 -6.74 8.75
C LEU A 145 6.51 -7.27 8.80
N THR A 146 7.14 -7.41 9.97
CA THR A 146 8.55 -7.84 10.07
C THR A 146 8.74 -9.34 9.92
N ARG A 147 7.68 -10.14 10.11
CA ARG A 147 7.78 -11.59 10.29
C ARG A 147 8.27 -12.35 9.07
N THR A 148 7.81 -11.98 7.88
CA THR A 148 8.25 -12.55 6.60
C THR A 148 8.71 -11.47 5.62
N ALA A 149 9.13 -10.32 6.14
CA ALA A 149 9.60 -9.23 5.31
C ALA A 149 10.79 -9.68 4.43
N PRO A 150 10.92 -9.19 3.17
CA PRO A 150 12.04 -9.56 2.31
C PRO A 150 13.43 -9.22 2.86
N SER A 151 13.53 -8.30 3.81
CA SER A 151 14.76 -8.01 4.54
C SER A 151 14.47 -7.50 5.96
N SER A 152 15.37 -7.83 6.89
CA SER A 152 15.38 -7.24 8.24
C SER A 152 16.18 -5.94 8.32
N GLU A 153 16.97 -5.62 7.30
CA GLU A 153 17.79 -4.41 7.23
C GLU A 153 16.97 -3.18 6.81
N GLU A 154 17.47 -1.99 7.18
CA GLU A 154 16.87 -0.72 6.76
C GLU A 154 17.59 -0.19 5.52
N PHE A 155 16.83 0.31 4.54
CA PHE A 155 17.38 0.89 3.31
C PHE A 155 16.85 2.29 3.11
N HIS A 156 17.76 3.21 2.82
CA HIS A 156 17.41 4.58 2.43
C HIS A 156 18.05 4.89 1.08
N PHE A 157 17.24 5.33 0.13
CA PHE A 157 17.70 5.64 -1.22
C PHE A 157 16.82 6.69 -1.90
N LEU A 158 17.28 7.21 -3.04
CA LEU A 158 16.53 8.20 -3.83
C LEU A 158 15.76 7.56 -4.98
N ASN A 159 14.52 7.99 -5.20
CA ASN A 159 13.68 7.71 -6.36
C ASN A 159 12.96 8.99 -6.81
N GLY A 160 13.72 10.05 -7.13
CA GLY A 160 13.21 11.42 -7.24
C GLY A 160 13.05 12.11 -5.88
N GLN A 161 12.51 11.41 -4.88
CA GLN A 161 12.49 11.80 -3.46
C GLN A 161 13.10 10.70 -2.58
N GLY A 162 13.30 10.98 -1.29
CA GLY A 162 13.77 10.00 -0.31
C GLY A 162 12.77 8.85 -0.11
N VAL A 163 13.25 7.62 -0.29
CA VAL A 163 12.53 6.37 -0.05
C VAL A 163 13.16 5.66 1.15
N LEU A 164 12.32 5.17 2.06
CA LEU A 164 12.75 4.43 3.24
C LEU A 164 12.07 3.06 3.27
N TYR A 165 12.88 2.00 3.29
CA TYR A 165 12.46 0.68 3.74
C TYR A 165 12.84 0.50 5.20
N ARG A 166 11.86 0.18 6.05
CA ARG A 166 12.08 -0.11 7.47
C ARG A 166 11.00 -1.06 7.96
N LYS A 167 11.39 -2.11 8.68
CA LYS A 167 10.45 -3.02 9.38
C LYS A 167 9.33 -3.57 8.48
N GLY A 168 9.69 -4.00 7.27
CA GLY A 168 8.71 -4.52 6.31
C GLY A 168 7.85 -3.46 5.62
N LEU A 169 8.13 -2.16 5.75
CA LEU A 169 7.39 -1.08 5.11
C LEU A 169 8.30 -0.26 4.18
N LEU A 170 7.97 -0.19 2.88
CA LEU A 170 8.59 0.70 1.90
C LEU A 170 7.74 1.98 1.74
N SER A 171 8.27 3.11 2.18
CA SER A 171 7.64 4.45 2.07
C SER A 171 8.27 5.23 0.93
N THR A 172 7.50 5.59 -0.10
CA THR A 172 8.01 6.20 -1.33
C THR A 172 7.90 7.73 -1.37
N SER A 173 7.37 8.36 -0.33
CA SER A 173 7.27 9.83 -0.20
C SER A 173 6.64 10.51 -1.43
N GLY A 174 5.50 9.99 -1.89
CA GLY A 174 4.74 10.52 -3.03
C GLY A 174 5.29 10.14 -4.40
N THR A 175 6.39 9.38 -4.48
CA THR A 175 6.96 8.92 -5.76
C THR A 175 6.34 7.61 -6.21
N ALA A 176 6.47 7.31 -7.51
CA ALA A 176 5.98 6.08 -8.12
C ALA A 176 6.50 4.83 -7.38
N LYS A 177 5.57 3.94 -7.02
CA LYS A 177 5.78 2.71 -6.26
C LYS A 177 6.55 1.69 -7.07
N GLY A 178 6.22 1.52 -8.35
CA GLY A 178 6.87 0.54 -9.23
C GLY A 178 8.40 0.70 -9.27
N PRO A 179 8.92 1.85 -9.72
CA PRO A 179 10.37 2.11 -9.75
C PRO A 179 11.04 2.02 -8.38
N ALA A 180 10.39 2.51 -7.31
CA ALA A 180 10.93 2.43 -5.95
C ALA A 180 11.06 0.98 -5.48
N LEU A 181 10.01 0.17 -5.69
CA LEU A 181 9.99 -1.26 -5.38
C LEU A 181 11.10 -1.99 -6.13
N LEU A 182 11.20 -1.78 -7.45
CA LEU A 182 12.21 -2.42 -8.27
C LEU A 182 13.64 -2.11 -7.83
N LYS A 183 13.90 -0.85 -7.49
CA LYS A 183 15.21 -0.42 -6.96
C LYS A 183 15.50 -1.05 -5.60
N TYR A 184 14.50 -1.13 -4.72
CA TYR A 184 14.63 -1.82 -3.44
C TYR A 184 14.94 -3.31 -3.63
N LEU A 185 14.22 -4.00 -4.51
CA LEU A 185 14.43 -5.41 -4.83
C LEU A 185 15.86 -5.67 -5.36
N ASP A 186 16.39 -4.79 -6.21
CA ASP A 186 17.78 -4.88 -6.68
C ASP A 186 18.78 -4.74 -5.54
N MET A 187 18.55 -3.81 -4.61
CA MET A 187 19.44 -3.57 -3.47
C MET A 187 19.54 -4.78 -2.54
N ILE A 188 18.45 -5.51 -2.36
CA ILE A 188 18.42 -6.73 -1.53
C ILE A 188 18.72 -8.01 -2.32
N GLY A 189 18.96 -7.91 -3.64
CA GLY A 189 19.19 -9.06 -4.51
C GLY A 189 17.99 -10.01 -4.62
N CYS A 190 16.77 -9.52 -4.41
CA CYS A 190 15.54 -10.32 -4.44
C CYS A 190 14.87 -10.23 -5.82
N LYS A 191 14.47 -11.38 -6.37
CA LYS A 191 13.69 -11.46 -7.61
C LYS A 191 12.51 -12.43 -7.42
N PRO A 192 11.34 -11.94 -6.95
CA PRO A 192 10.16 -12.79 -6.82
C PRO A 192 9.72 -13.28 -8.21
N GLN A 193 9.15 -14.48 -8.27
CA GLN A 193 8.57 -15.01 -9.52
C GLN A 193 7.19 -14.38 -9.77
N HIS A 194 6.49 -14.07 -8.69
CA HIS A 194 5.15 -13.52 -8.71
C HIS A 194 5.01 -12.41 -7.67
N ILE A 195 4.29 -11.34 -8.01
CA ILE A 195 3.89 -10.28 -7.08
C ILE A 195 2.37 -10.25 -7.03
N VAL A 196 1.83 -10.35 -5.81
CA VAL A 196 0.42 -10.07 -5.53
C VAL A 196 0.34 -8.74 -4.81
N PHE A 197 -0.41 -7.78 -5.34
CA PHE A 197 -0.52 -6.45 -4.73
C PHE A 197 -1.98 -6.07 -4.54
N ILE A 198 -2.38 -5.86 -3.28
CA ILE A 198 -3.69 -5.30 -2.94
C ILE A 198 -3.58 -3.80 -2.64
N ASN A 199 -4.44 -3.02 -3.30
CA ASN A 199 -4.44 -1.56 -3.19
C ASN A 199 -5.83 -0.99 -3.49
N ASP A 200 -6.22 0.05 -2.76
CA ASP A 200 -7.46 0.80 -2.97
C ASP A 200 -7.41 1.70 -4.22
N LYS A 201 -6.29 1.82 -4.93
CA LYS A 201 -6.16 2.66 -6.13
C LYS A 201 -5.59 1.87 -7.30
N ALA A 202 -6.42 1.72 -8.34
CA ALA A 202 -6.02 1.07 -9.59
C ALA A 202 -4.82 1.73 -10.28
N THR A 203 -4.56 3.03 -10.02
CA THR A 203 -3.38 3.73 -10.51
C THR A 203 -2.08 3.20 -9.88
N HIS A 204 -2.09 2.85 -8.59
CA HIS A 204 -0.93 2.25 -7.92
C HIS A 204 -0.67 0.81 -8.37
N LEU A 205 -1.73 0.04 -8.65
CA LEU A 205 -1.60 -1.30 -9.23
C LEU A 205 -0.94 -1.24 -10.61
N ARG A 206 -1.44 -0.38 -11.50
CA ARG A 206 -0.87 -0.21 -12.86
C ARG A 206 0.58 0.27 -12.86
N ASP A 207 0.94 1.13 -11.91
CA ASP A 207 2.32 1.60 -11.73
C ASP A 207 3.26 0.44 -11.37
N VAL A 208 2.87 -0.43 -10.44
CA VAL A 208 3.67 -1.61 -10.09
C VAL A 208 3.67 -2.63 -11.22
N GLU A 209 2.52 -2.94 -11.81
CA GLU A 209 2.36 -3.83 -12.96
C GLU A 209 3.34 -3.48 -14.08
N SER A 210 3.28 -2.23 -14.56
CA SER A 210 4.12 -1.74 -15.66
C SER A 210 5.62 -1.87 -15.34
N ALA A 211 6.00 -1.69 -14.08
CA ALA A 211 7.40 -1.82 -13.66
C ALA A 211 7.85 -3.29 -13.65
N VAL A 212 7.04 -4.19 -13.09
CA VAL A 212 7.43 -5.59 -12.87
C VAL A 212 7.33 -6.45 -14.13
N GLU A 213 6.41 -6.12 -15.05
CA GLU A 213 6.31 -6.74 -16.37
C GLU A 213 7.62 -6.62 -17.16
N ALA A 214 8.26 -5.44 -17.11
CA ALA A 214 9.54 -5.20 -17.77
C ALA A 214 10.68 -6.09 -17.23
N ARG A 215 10.49 -6.73 -16.06
CA ARG A 215 11.43 -7.68 -15.45
C ARG A 215 11.02 -9.15 -15.60
N GLY A 216 9.91 -9.42 -16.28
CA GLY A 216 9.34 -10.76 -16.43
C GLY A 216 8.85 -11.36 -15.12
N ILE A 217 8.43 -10.52 -14.17
CA ILE A 217 7.81 -10.95 -12.91
C ILE A 217 6.30 -11.03 -13.15
N GLN A 218 5.67 -12.16 -12.80
CA GLN A 218 4.22 -12.28 -12.90
C GLN A 218 3.54 -11.32 -11.91
N PHE A 219 2.41 -10.74 -12.30
CA PHE A 219 1.71 -9.75 -11.48
C PHE A 219 0.22 -10.06 -11.35
N THR A 220 -0.28 -10.01 -10.12
CA THR A 220 -1.72 -10.03 -9.82
C THR A 220 -2.04 -8.82 -8.94
N GLY A 221 -2.75 -7.85 -9.52
CA GLY A 221 -3.24 -6.68 -8.81
C GLY A 221 -4.66 -6.93 -8.30
N LEU A 222 -4.92 -6.60 -7.05
CA LEU A 222 -6.25 -6.66 -6.44
C LEU A 222 -6.68 -5.23 -6.12
N ARG A 223 -7.59 -4.69 -6.92
CA ARG A 223 -8.21 -3.39 -6.67
C ARG A 223 -9.27 -3.56 -5.58
N TYR A 224 -8.93 -3.09 -4.39
CA TYR A 224 -9.73 -3.27 -3.20
C TYR A 224 -10.76 -2.14 -3.05
N SER A 225 -12.04 -2.48 -3.11
CA SER A 225 -13.16 -1.52 -3.13
C SER A 225 -13.80 -1.24 -1.77
N PHE A 226 -13.38 -1.93 -0.71
CA PHE A 226 -14.05 -1.87 0.60
C PHE A 226 -14.21 -0.43 1.14
N SER A 227 -13.21 0.42 0.89
CA SER A 227 -13.18 1.81 1.32
C SER A 227 -13.96 2.78 0.41
N ASP A 228 -14.39 2.35 -0.79
CA ASP A 228 -14.91 3.26 -1.82
C ASP A 228 -16.17 3.99 -1.35
N THR A 229 -17.10 3.30 -0.69
CA THR A 229 -18.33 3.92 -0.16
C THR A 229 -18.01 4.98 0.89
N ARG A 230 -17.05 4.73 1.79
CA ARG A 230 -16.61 5.72 2.79
C ARG A 230 -15.98 6.94 2.11
N VAL A 231 -15.10 6.72 1.15
CA VAL A 231 -14.42 7.80 0.41
C VAL A 231 -15.43 8.66 -0.35
N MET A 232 -16.43 8.04 -1.00
CA MET A 232 -17.51 8.74 -1.68
C MET A 232 -18.43 9.53 -0.74
N ALA A 233 -18.58 9.07 0.50
CA ALA A 233 -19.38 9.73 1.53
C ALA A 233 -18.63 10.85 2.27
N PHE A 234 -17.44 11.24 1.81
CA PHE A 234 -16.67 12.33 2.40
C PHE A 234 -17.48 13.63 2.50
N ASP A 235 -17.49 14.21 3.70
CA ASP A 235 -18.23 15.42 4.04
C ASP A 235 -17.23 16.54 4.40
N PRO A 236 -16.99 17.51 3.49
CA PRO A 236 -15.99 18.54 3.70
C PRO A 236 -16.33 19.46 4.89
N GLU A 237 -17.60 19.68 5.20
CA GLU A 237 -18.00 20.51 6.33
C GLU A 237 -17.58 19.86 7.66
N ILE A 238 -17.74 18.53 7.76
CA ILE A 238 -17.27 17.76 8.91
C ILE A 238 -15.76 17.84 9.06
N ALA A 239 -15.02 17.66 7.96
CA ALA A 239 -13.57 17.78 7.98
C ALA A 239 -13.09 19.18 8.41
N ASP A 240 -13.76 20.24 7.93
CA ASP A 240 -13.42 21.62 8.27
C ASP A 240 -13.72 21.93 9.76
N ILE A 241 -14.82 21.41 10.30
CA ILE A 241 -15.13 21.49 11.74
C ILE A 241 -14.10 20.74 12.57
N GLN A 242 -13.73 19.53 12.16
CA GLN A 242 -12.67 18.77 12.85
C GLN A 242 -11.36 19.54 12.83
N TRP A 243 -10.97 20.09 11.69
CA TRP A 243 -9.75 20.88 11.55
C TRP A 243 -9.74 22.09 12.48
N LYS A 244 -10.85 22.85 12.51
CA LYS A 244 -10.96 24.08 13.29
C LYS A 244 -11.04 23.86 14.80
N TYR A 245 -11.69 22.78 15.25
CA TYR A 245 -12.05 22.60 16.66
C TYR A 245 -11.36 21.42 17.35
N SER A 246 -10.52 20.66 16.65
CA SER A 246 -9.65 19.65 17.27
C SER A 246 -8.47 20.29 18.00
N SER A 247 -7.87 19.53 18.90
CA SER A 247 -6.68 19.91 19.65
C SER A 247 -5.66 18.77 19.68
N MET A 248 -4.43 19.04 20.11
CA MET A 248 -3.40 18.00 20.23
C MET A 248 -3.79 16.83 21.14
N GLY A 249 -4.64 17.07 22.14
CA GLY A 249 -5.10 16.04 23.08
C GLY A 249 -6.39 15.33 22.67
N HIS A 250 -7.10 15.86 21.67
CA HIS A 250 -8.40 15.34 21.26
C HIS A 250 -8.73 15.79 19.85
N ILE A 251 -8.71 14.84 18.92
CA ILE A 251 -9.28 15.00 17.58
C ILE A 251 -10.75 14.63 17.66
N LEU A 252 -11.61 15.52 17.17
CA LEU A 252 -13.05 15.31 17.13
C LEU A 252 -13.39 14.13 16.21
N SER A 253 -14.28 13.25 16.68
CA SER A 253 -14.96 12.26 15.84
C SER A 253 -15.91 12.93 14.84
N ASP A 254 -16.36 12.17 13.84
CA ASP A 254 -17.34 12.66 12.87
C ASP A 254 -18.68 12.99 13.55
N GLU A 255 -19.07 12.27 14.60
CA GLU A 255 -20.28 12.54 15.39
C GLU A 255 -20.17 13.85 16.19
N GLU A 256 -19.03 14.08 16.86
CA GLU A 256 -18.79 15.31 17.61
C GLU A 256 -18.77 16.54 16.69
N ALA A 257 -18.19 16.38 15.49
CA ALA A 257 -18.21 17.42 14.48
C ALA A 257 -19.63 17.69 13.96
N ARG A 258 -20.44 16.66 13.67
CA ARG A 258 -21.85 16.83 13.28
C ARG A 258 -22.65 17.60 14.34
N LYS A 259 -22.47 17.28 15.62
CA LYS A 259 -23.11 18.00 16.73
C LYS A 259 -22.71 19.48 16.76
N LYS A 260 -21.45 19.79 16.44
CA LYS A 260 -20.97 21.19 16.36
C LYS A 260 -21.59 21.94 15.18
N VAL A 261 -21.73 21.31 14.00
CA VAL A 261 -22.42 21.92 12.85
C VAL A 261 -23.83 22.36 13.25
N SER A 262 -24.59 21.49 13.92
CA SER A 262 -25.95 21.80 14.38
C SER A 262 -26.04 22.88 15.48
N GLN A 263 -24.93 23.24 16.12
CA GLN A 263 -24.88 24.32 17.13
C GLN A 263 -24.47 25.67 16.53
N ILE A 264 -23.83 25.66 15.36
CA ILE A 264 -23.34 26.85 14.66
C ILE A 264 -24.40 27.38 13.69
N ASN A 265 -25.23 26.49 13.13
CA ASN A 265 -26.38 26.79 12.28
C ASN A 265 -27.64 27.05 13.12
#